data_AF-A0A2Z6NWC5-F1
#
_entry.id   AF-A0A2Z6NWC5-F1
#
_cell.length_a   1.000
_cell.length_b   1.000
_cell.length_c   1.000
_cell.angle_alpha   90.00
_cell.angle_beta   90.00
_cell.angle_gamma   90.00
#
_symmetry.space_group_name_H-M   'P 1'
#
loop_
_entity.id
_entity.type
_entity.pdbx_description
1 polymer ?
#
loop_
_entity_poly.entity_id
_entity_poly.type
_entity_poly.pdbx_seq_one_letter_code
_entity_poly.pdbx_strand_id
1 'polypeptide(L)'
;MVLNPSSFWPQANALFRKSLTFQKRNVKTNIRLILLPLILCVLLILLQNFIDTQLDKPEFKCGCGCPNNRENCDDSEKLCGVQYSEDTQAVFCEIPNPPQWPPLLQFPAVYCKENDSCPFNMLFTAENQSFAQIVADNMFPSSPTVMNSSDIMTSLASNVLGSAAPPGANSFLEPGFTSGLPVYYLQTQCPQYNSGFTFPYQIEGITFKQDIRCGQGINFWRNSSDDINNEIYQNYERNNSEGRMDQIVSAFDFLNSNGNVFDVTVWYMQTSNKVDNKLSRVPRSVNLCILLAATHTHTHTHLYALLLNRKLNLR
;
A
#
# COMPACT_ATOMS: atom_id res chain seq x y z
N MET A 1 41.70 -25.18 -63.57
CA MET A 1 41.60 -25.87 -62.26
C MET A 1 40.39 -25.30 -61.54
N VAL A 2 39.35 -26.11 -61.34
CA VAL A 2 38.17 -25.74 -60.54
C VAL A 2 38.53 -26.01 -59.07
N LEU A 3 38.58 -24.97 -58.23
CA LEU A 3 38.77 -25.14 -56.80
C LEU A 3 37.47 -25.69 -56.20
N ASN A 4 37.44 -26.97 -55.87
CA ASN A 4 36.34 -27.52 -55.07
C ASN A 4 36.39 -26.89 -53.67
N PRO A 5 35.29 -26.27 -53.20
CA PRO A 5 35.25 -25.72 -51.86
C PRO A 5 35.44 -26.84 -50.84
N SER A 6 36.30 -26.60 -49.85
CA SER A 6 36.54 -27.55 -48.75
C SER A 6 35.23 -27.87 -48.03
N SER A 7 35.03 -29.10 -47.57
CA SER A 7 33.84 -29.48 -46.80
C SER A 7 33.76 -28.70 -45.47
N PHE A 8 32.58 -28.68 -44.84
CA PHE A 8 32.28 -27.88 -43.65
C PHE A 8 33.26 -28.11 -42.49
N TRP A 9 33.60 -29.36 -42.20
CA TRP A 9 34.47 -29.74 -41.08
C TRP A 9 35.90 -29.19 -41.17
N PRO A 10 36.60 -29.29 -42.32
CA PRO A 10 37.86 -28.60 -42.54
C PRO A 10 37.79 -27.08 -42.32
N GLN A 11 36.72 -26.43 -42.79
CA GLN A 11 36.52 -24.99 -42.62
C GLN A 11 36.31 -24.62 -41.14
N ALA A 12 35.45 -25.36 -40.44
CA ALA A 12 35.18 -25.16 -39.02
C ALA A 12 36.45 -25.37 -38.16
N ASN A 13 37.24 -26.41 -38.46
CA ASN A 13 38.51 -26.67 -37.77
C ASN A 13 39.55 -25.56 -38.04
N ALA A 14 39.63 -25.05 -39.28
CA ALA A 14 40.51 -23.94 -39.61
C ALA A 14 40.10 -22.64 -38.90
N LEU A 15 38.80 -22.35 -38.84
CA LEU A 15 38.25 -21.21 -38.11
C LEU A 15 38.49 -21.32 -36.60
N PHE A 16 38.31 -22.52 -36.03
CA PHE A 16 38.57 -22.79 -34.61
C PHE A 16 40.05 -22.64 -34.26
N ARG A 17 40.97 -23.14 -35.09
CA ARG A 17 42.42 -22.92 -34.89
C ARG A 17 42.79 -21.45 -34.97
N LYS A 18 42.16 -20.70 -35.89
CA LYS A 18 42.36 -19.25 -36.02
C LYS A 18 41.86 -18.49 -34.79
N SER A 19 40.67 -18.82 -34.27
CA SER A 19 40.12 -18.20 -33.06
C SER A 19 40.93 -18.54 -31.80
N LEU A 20 41.38 -19.79 -31.66
CA LEU A 20 42.28 -20.21 -30.58
C LEU A 20 43.62 -19.49 -30.62
N THR A 21 44.22 -19.33 -31.81
CA THR A 21 45.50 -18.63 -31.96
C THR A 21 45.36 -17.14 -31.63
N PHE A 22 44.22 -16.52 -31.99
CA PHE A 22 43.90 -15.15 -31.61
C PHE A 22 43.76 -14.99 -30.09
N GLN A 23 43.02 -15.89 -29.44
CA GLN A 23 42.91 -15.95 -27.98
C GLN A 23 44.27 -16.18 -27.30
N LYS A 24 45.10 -17.09 -27.82
CA LYS A 24 46.46 -17.36 -27.31
C LYS A 24 47.42 -16.18 -27.46
N ARG A 25 47.23 -15.30 -28.45
CA ARG A 25 48.05 -14.08 -28.61
C ARG A 25 47.57 -12.95 -27.70
N ASN A 26 46.26 -12.88 -27.43
CA ASN A 26 45.63 -11.89 -26.55
C ASN A 26 45.46 -12.40 -25.11
N VAL A 27 46.51 -13.01 -24.55
CA VAL A 27 46.51 -13.62 -23.20
C VAL A 27 46.04 -12.64 -22.12
N LYS A 28 46.49 -11.38 -22.18
CA LYS A 28 46.13 -10.35 -21.19
C LYS A 28 44.62 -10.08 -21.15
N THR A 29 43.97 -10.04 -22.30
CA THR A 29 42.52 -9.85 -22.41
C THR A 29 41.78 -11.08 -21.92
N ASN A 30 42.23 -12.29 -22.28
CA ASN A 30 41.63 -13.53 -21.81
C ASN A 30 41.74 -13.74 -20.30
N ILE A 31 42.91 -13.43 -19.72
CA ILE A 31 43.10 -13.43 -18.26
C ILE A 31 42.12 -12.46 -17.60
N ARG A 32 41.96 -11.25 -18.16
CA ARG A 32 40.99 -10.26 -17.63
C ARG A 32 39.55 -10.75 -17.76
N LEU A 33 39.18 -11.42 -18.85
CA LEU A 33 37.85 -12.00 -19.04
C LEU A 33 37.54 -13.10 -18.02
N ILE A 34 38.54 -13.89 -17.62
CA ILE A 34 38.39 -14.96 -16.62
C ILE A 34 38.45 -14.40 -15.18
N LEU A 35 39.33 -13.43 -14.90
CA LEU A 35 39.49 -12.86 -13.57
C LEU A 35 38.32 -11.96 -13.16
N LEU A 36 37.69 -11.25 -14.09
CA LEU A 36 36.59 -10.34 -13.79
C LEU A 36 35.44 -11.03 -13.02
N PRO A 37 34.86 -12.16 -13.49
CA PRO A 37 33.82 -12.85 -12.72
C PRO A 37 34.32 -13.36 -11.37
N LEU A 38 35.58 -13.85 -11.28
CA LEU A 38 36.15 -14.30 -10.01
C LEU A 38 36.27 -13.16 -8.99
N ILE A 39 36.76 -11.99 -9.43
CA ILE A 39 36.86 -10.79 -8.59
C ILE A 39 35.47 -10.35 -8.12
N LEU A 40 34.47 -10.34 -9.02
CA LEU A 40 33.09 -10.02 -8.64
C LEU A 40 32.55 -11.01 -7.60
N CYS A 41 32.79 -12.32 -7.77
CA CYS A 41 32.39 -13.32 -6.77
C CYS A 41 33.05 -13.07 -5.40
N VAL A 42 34.35 -12.78 -5.37
CA VAL A 42 35.08 -12.46 -4.13
C VAL A 42 34.51 -11.20 -3.48
N LEU A 43 34.24 -10.15 -4.26
CA LEU A 43 33.65 -8.91 -3.74
C LEU A 43 32.26 -9.15 -3.15
N LEU A 44 31.43 -9.98 -3.79
CA LEU A 44 30.10 -10.33 -3.28
C LEU A 44 30.20 -11.12 -1.97
N ILE A 45 31.12 -12.08 -1.85
CA ILE A 45 31.34 -12.84 -0.61
C ILE A 45 31.80 -11.92 0.53
N LEU A 46 32.74 -11.01 0.25
CA LEU A 46 33.20 -10.03 1.25
C LEU A 46 32.06 -9.11 1.68
N LEU A 47 31.22 -8.69 0.73
CA LEU A 47 30.06 -7.86 1.03
C LEU A 47 29.01 -8.61 1.85
N GLN A 48 28.71 -9.88 1.52
CA GLN A 48 27.80 -10.74 2.28
C GLN A 48 28.29 -10.89 3.72
N ASN A 49 29.54 -11.31 3.93
CA ASN A 49 30.10 -11.44 5.27
C ASN A 49 30.04 -10.13 6.07
N PHE A 50 30.31 -8.99 5.41
CA PHE A 50 30.21 -7.68 6.06
C PHE A 50 28.76 -7.37 6.47
N ILE A 51 27.79 -7.56 5.58
CA ILE A 51 26.37 -7.34 5.84
C ILE A 51 25.89 -8.27 6.96
N ASP A 52 26.20 -9.56 6.88
CA ASP A 52 25.80 -10.56 7.87
C ASP A 52 26.35 -10.18 9.26
N THR A 53 27.61 -9.77 9.34
CA THR A 53 28.21 -9.30 10.60
C THR A 53 27.51 -8.05 11.16
N GLN A 54 27.04 -7.15 10.29
CA GLN A 54 26.31 -5.96 10.74
C GLN A 54 24.87 -6.27 11.15
N LEU A 55 24.18 -7.16 10.43
CA LEU A 55 22.81 -7.59 10.74
C LEU A 55 22.74 -8.61 11.87
N ASP A 56 23.84 -9.27 12.22
CA ASP A 56 23.89 -10.23 13.33
C ASP A 56 23.88 -9.59 14.72
N LYS A 57 23.96 -8.26 14.80
CA LYS A 57 23.89 -7.51 16.05
C LYS A 57 22.52 -7.70 16.72
N PRO A 58 22.46 -7.71 18.08
CA PRO A 58 21.22 -7.94 18.81
C PRO A 58 20.13 -6.92 18.47
N GLU A 59 20.49 -5.68 18.15
CA GLU A 59 19.56 -4.60 17.76
C GLU A 59 18.76 -4.90 16.48
N PHE A 60 19.23 -5.80 15.61
CA PHE A 60 18.57 -6.17 14.35
C PHE A 60 17.98 -7.58 14.38
N LYS A 61 17.81 -8.15 15.57
CA LYS A 61 17.22 -9.47 15.80
C LYS A 61 16.00 -9.35 16.68
N CYS A 62 15.04 -10.25 16.46
CA CYS A 62 13.92 -10.40 17.37
C CYS A 62 14.43 -10.80 18.76
N GLY A 63 13.88 -10.17 19.80
CA GLY A 63 14.19 -10.49 21.19
C GLY A 63 13.65 -11.87 21.58
N CYS A 64 14.38 -12.55 22.47
CA CYS A 64 14.04 -13.87 22.97
C CYS A 64 14.11 -13.89 24.50
N GLY A 65 13.11 -14.50 25.12
CA GLY A 65 12.99 -14.63 26.56
C GLY A 65 12.78 -16.08 26.98
N CYS A 66 13.07 -16.36 28.26
CA CYS A 66 12.79 -17.65 28.85
C CYS A 66 11.33 -17.73 29.32
N PRO A 67 10.64 -18.87 29.13
CA PRO A 67 9.28 -19.04 29.62
C PRO A 67 9.23 -18.97 31.16
N ASN A 68 8.07 -18.60 31.71
CA ASN A 68 7.79 -18.54 33.15
C ASN A 68 8.67 -17.57 33.97
N ASN A 69 9.08 -16.44 33.38
CA ASN A 69 9.90 -15.41 34.04
C ASN A 69 11.20 -15.94 34.65
N ARG A 70 11.80 -16.97 34.05
CA ARG A 70 13.14 -17.44 34.43
C ARG A 70 14.19 -16.49 33.86
N GLU A 71 15.24 -16.21 34.62
CA GLU A 71 16.34 -15.37 34.13
C GLU A 71 17.24 -16.10 33.12
N ASN A 72 17.39 -17.42 33.25
CA ASN A 72 18.22 -18.24 32.37
C ASN A 72 17.48 -19.52 31.96
N CYS A 73 17.66 -19.91 30.70
CA CYS A 73 17.18 -21.15 30.10
C CYS A 73 18.12 -21.54 28.95
N ASP A 74 18.05 -22.80 28.54
CA ASP A 74 18.78 -23.27 27.36
C ASP A 74 18.26 -22.61 26.08
N ASP A 75 19.10 -22.50 25.06
CA ASP A 75 18.72 -21.86 23.79
C ASP A 75 17.55 -22.58 23.11
N SER A 76 17.40 -23.89 23.33
CA SER A 76 16.27 -24.68 22.81
C SER A 76 14.92 -24.36 23.49
N GLU A 77 14.93 -23.77 24.68
CA GLU A 77 13.74 -23.42 25.45
C GLU A 77 13.34 -21.94 25.28
N LYS A 78 14.18 -21.12 24.64
CA LYS A 78 13.92 -19.70 24.43
C LYS A 78 12.74 -19.50 23.49
N LEU A 79 11.82 -18.64 23.91
CA LEU A 79 10.72 -18.17 23.08
C LEU A 79 11.11 -16.80 22.52
N CYS A 80 11.16 -16.69 21.20
CA CYS A 80 11.42 -15.44 20.50
C CYS A 80 10.11 -14.83 20.04
N GLY A 81 9.98 -13.50 20.15
CA GLY A 81 8.77 -12.81 19.76
C GLY A 81 8.79 -11.34 20.14
N VAL A 82 7.82 -10.59 19.60
CA VAL A 82 7.69 -9.16 19.84
C VAL A 82 7.55 -8.85 21.34
N GLN A 83 6.87 -9.72 22.09
CA GLN A 83 6.69 -9.61 23.55
C GLN A 83 7.99 -9.71 24.37
N TYR A 84 9.07 -10.22 23.78
CA TYR A 84 10.39 -10.33 24.41
C TYR A 84 11.41 -9.37 23.78
N SER A 85 10.95 -8.43 22.95
CA SER A 85 11.79 -7.52 22.17
C SER A 85 11.73 -6.10 22.70
N GLU A 86 12.82 -5.35 22.56
CA GLU A 86 12.80 -3.89 22.68
C GLU A 86 12.16 -3.25 21.44
N ASP A 87 11.77 -1.96 21.54
CA ASP A 87 11.08 -1.23 20.46
C ASP A 87 11.81 -1.30 19.10
N THR A 88 13.15 -1.29 19.14
CA THR A 88 14.00 -1.36 17.94
C THR A 88 14.15 -2.77 17.38
N GLN A 89 14.00 -3.80 18.21
CA GLN A 89 14.09 -5.21 17.84
C GLN A 89 12.76 -5.75 17.29
N ALA A 90 11.64 -5.23 17.79
CA ALA A 90 10.28 -5.64 17.45
C ALA A 90 10.01 -5.65 15.93
N VAL A 91 10.62 -4.72 15.18
CA VAL A 91 10.45 -4.61 13.73
C VAL A 91 11.15 -5.73 12.94
N PHE A 92 12.05 -6.47 13.58
CA PHE A 92 12.77 -7.61 13.00
C PHE A 92 12.15 -8.97 13.39
N CYS A 93 11.06 -8.97 14.15
CA CYS A 93 10.33 -10.18 14.49
C CYS A 93 9.44 -10.65 13.35
N GLU A 94 9.44 -11.97 13.13
CA GLU A 94 8.48 -12.60 12.25
C GLU A 94 7.08 -12.55 12.87
N ILE A 95 6.08 -12.21 12.06
CA ILE A 95 4.66 -12.27 12.42
C ILE A 95 4.08 -13.46 11.64
N PRO A 96 4.04 -14.69 12.21
CA PRO A 96 3.63 -15.90 11.52
C PRO A 96 2.19 -15.82 10.97
N ASN A 97 1.30 -15.11 11.66
CA ASN A 97 -0.09 -14.93 11.25
C ASN A 97 -0.44 -13.44 11.25
N PRO A 98 -0.07 -12.68 10.20
CA PRO A 98 -0.35 -11.25 10.15
C PRO A 98 -1.87 -10.99 10.10
N PRO A 99 -2.39 -9.98 10.81
CA PRO A 99 -3.79 -9.60 10.72
C PRO A 99 -4.18 -9.22 9.29
N GLN A 100 -5.38 -9.61 8.88
CA GLN A 100 -5.95 -9.13 7.62
C GLN A 100 -6.50 -7.72 7.83
N TRP A 101 -5.70 -6.72 7.48
CA TRP A 101 -6.07 -5.32 7.64
C TRP A 101 -7.18 -4.94 6.64
N PRO A 102 -8.28 -4.31 7.11
CA PRO A 102 -9.28 -3.80 6.20
C PRO A 102 -8.70 -2.61 5.42
N PRO A 103 -9.09 -2.44 4.14
CA PRO A 103 -8.52 -1.39 3.31
C PRO A 103 -9.00 0.00 3.76
N LEU A 104 -8.05 0.92 3.93
CA LEU A 104 -8.29 2.28 4.40
C LEU A 104 -8.11 3.32 3.29
N LEU A 105 -8.85 4.41 3.37
CA LEU A 105 -8.58 5.66 2.67
C LEU A 105 -7.57 6.50 3.47
N GLN A 106 -6.71 7.27 2.78
CA GLN A 106 -5.88 8.26 3.45
C GLN A 106 -6.70 9.52 3.71
N PHE A 107 -6.84 9.89 4.97
CA PHE A 107 -7.44 11.17 5.35
C PHE A 107 -6.35 12.19 5.67
N PRO A 108 -6.60 13.48 5.45
CA PRO A 108 -5.77 14.52 6.02
C PRO A 108 -5.77 14.40 7.55
N ALA A 109 -4.73 14.94 8.20
CA ALA A 109 -4.65 15.01 9.65
C ALA A 109 -5.63 16.06 10.19
N VAL A 110 -6.93 15.85 9.99
CA VAL A 110 -7.98 16.74 10.46
C VAL A 110 -8.24 16.43 11.92
N TYR A 111 -8.06 17.41 12.78
CA TYR A 111 -8.45 17.30 14.18
C TYR A 111 -9.97 17.46 14.28
N CYS A 112 -10.70 16.35 14.19
CA CYS A 112 -12.10 16.36 14.60
C CYS A 112 -12.19 16.59 16.10
N LYS A 113 -12.96 17.60 16.50
CA LYS A 113 -13.27 17.79 17.92
C LYS A 113 -14.05 16.58 18.44
N GLU A 114 -13.72 16.17 19.65
CA GLU A 114 -14.51 15.17 20.36
C GLU A 114 -15.96 15.67 20.47
N ASN A 115 -16.91 14.85 20.01
CA ASN A 115 -18.37 15.08 20.00
C ASN A 115 -18.97 15.91 18.85
N ASP A 116 -18.19 16.29 17.83
CA ASP A 116 -18.72 16.87 16.60
C ASP A 116 -18.66 15.87 15.43
N SER A 117 -19.60 15.96 14.49
CA SER A 117 -19.55 15.18 13.25
C SER A 117 -18.31 15.61 12.44
N CYS A 118 -17.49 14.64 12.00
CA CYS A 118 -16.34 14.89 11.14
C CYS A 118 -16.76 14.98 9.67
N PRO A 119 -16.80 16.15 9.02
CA PRO A 119 -17.03 16.22 7.59
C PRO A 119 -15.75 15.82 6.82
N PHE A 120 -15.91 14.89 5.89
CA PHE A 120 -14.90 14.44 4.95
C PHE A 120 -15.39 14.76 3.55
N ASN A 121 -14.92 15.89 3.01
CA ASN A 121 -15.39 16.40 1.74
C ASN A 121 -14.70 15.65 0.60
N MET A 122 -15.46 15.27 -0.41
CA MET A 122 -14.96 14.68 -1.63
C MET A 122 -15.51 15.41 -2.85
N LEU A 123 -14.65 15.68 -3.82
CA LEU A 123 -15.05 16.36 -5.05
C LEU A 123 -15.30 15.35 -6.16
N PHE A 124 -16.27 15.63 -7.02
CA PHE A 124 -16.62 14.78 -8.15
C PHE A 124 -16.85 15.61 -9.41
N THR A 125 -16.39 15.10 -10.54
CA THR A 125 -16.72 15.61 -11.88
C THR A 125 -16.80 14.47 -12.89
N ALA A 126 -17.42 14.73 -14.04
CA ALA A 126 -17.52 13.82 -15.18
C ALA A 126 -18.09 14.57 -16.39
N GLU A 127 -17.94 14.01 -17.59
CA GLU A 127 -18.70 14.47 -18.76
C GLU A 127 -20.21 14.23 -18.57
N ASN A 128 -20.58 13.12 -17.93
CA ASN A 128 -21.97 12.81 -17.58
C ASN A 128 -22.21 13.02 -16.08
N GLN A 129 -22.74 14.19 -15.73
CA GLN A 129 -23.07 14.56 -14.35
C GLN A 129 -24.02 13.59 -13.67
N SER A 130 -25.04 13.09 -14.39
CA SER A 130 -26.02 12.17 -13.81
C SER A 130 -25.38 10.83 -13.43
N PHE A 131 -24.45 10.32 -14.25
CA PHE A 131 -23.68 9.12 -13.94
C PHE A 131 -22.85 9.33 -12.66
N ALA A 132 -22.09 10.43 -12.60
CA ALA A 132 -21.24 10.73 -11.44
C ALA A 132 -22.03 10.91 -10.15
N GLN A 133 -23.19 11.56 -10.21
CA GLN A 133 -24.09 11.72 -9.06
C GLN A 133 -24.56 10.35 -8.55
N ILE A 134 -25.01 9.46 -9.43
CA ILE A 134 -25.43 8.11 -9.03
C ILE A 134 -24.28 7.36 -8.37
N VAL A 135 -23.06 7.42 -8.92
CA VAL A 135 -21.90 6.75 -8.32
C VAL A 135 -21.56 7.37 -6.95
N ALA A 136 -21.52 8.70 -6.85
CA ALA A 136 -21.19 9.41 -5.62
C ALA A 136 -22.23 9.18 -4.52
N ASP A 137 -23.53 9.23 -4.84
CA ASP A 137 -24.62 9.02 -3.88
C ASP A 137 -24.63 7.61 -3.27
N ASN A 138 -24.10 6.62 -4.02
CA ASN A 138 -23.94 5.25 -3.53
C ASN A 138 -22.56 4.99 -2.91
N MET A 139 -21.68 5.99 -2.84
CA MET A 139 -20.32 5.84 -2.31
C MET A 139 -20.26 5.64 -0.81
N PHE A 140 -21.17 6.27 -0.06
CA PHE A 140 -21.28 6.12 1.39
C PHE A 140 -22.66 5.59 1.77
N PRO A 141 -22.73 4.53 2.58
CA PRO A 141 -24.00 4.06 3.07
C PRO A 141 -24.57 5.01 4.13
N SER A 142 -25.89 4.98 4.33
CA SER A 142 -26.56 5.73 5.41
C SER A 142 -26.44 5.07 6.79
N SER A 143 -26.10 3.77 6.82
CA SER A 143 -25.90 2.98 8.04
C SER A 143 -24.74 2.00 7.85
N PRO A 144 -24.09 1.52 8.93
CA PRO A 144 -22.95 0.64 8.77
C PRO A 144 -23.46 -0.76 8.42
N THR A 145 -22.68 -1.52 7.65
CA THR A 145 -22.96 -2.95 7.48
C THR A 145 -22.85 -3.67 8.83
N VAL A 146 -23.72 -4.65 9.06
CA VAL A 146 -23.84 -5.39 10.32
C VAL A 146 -22.46 -5.84 10.81
N MET A 147 -22.06 -5.40 11.99
CA MET A 147 -20.77 -5.73 12.57
C MET A 147 -20.89 -7.02 13.39
N ASN A 148 -20.19 -8.07 12.96
CA ASN A 148 -20.09 -9.29 13.74
C ASN A 148 -18.91 -9.17 14.72
N SER A 149 -19.19 -9.31 16.02
CA SER A 149 -18.18 -9.19 17.07
C SER A 149 -17.14 -10.31 17.06
N SER A 150 -17.41 -11.46 16.43
CA SER A 150 -16.43 -12.55 16.34
C SER A 150 -15.32 -12.28 15.33
N ASP A 151 -15.59 -11.45 14.32
CA ASP A 151 -14.68 -11.20 13.20
C ASP A 151 -14.78 -9.73 12.76
N ILE A 152 -14.39 -8.84 13.69
CA ILE A 152 -14.57 -7.39 13.57
C ILE A 152 -13.79 -6.85 12.38
N MET A 153 -12.55 -7.29 12.13
CA MET A 153 -11.74 -6.80 11.00
C MET A 153 -12.39 -7.12 9.65
N THR A 154 -12.89 -8.35 9.49
CA THR A 154 -13.62 -8.76 8.30
C THR A 154 -14.91 -7.95 8.13
N SER A 155 -15.64 -7.70 9.22
CA SER A 155 -16.84 -6.87 9.21
C SER A 155 -16.52 -5.42 8.84
N LEU A 156 -15.43 -4.86 9.36
CA LEU A 156 -14.95 -3.50 9.06
C LEU A 156 -14.59 -3.36 7.57
N ALA A 157 -13.99 -4.38 6.96
CA ALA A 157 -13.62 -4.36 5.54
C ALA A 157 -14.82 -4.15 4.59
N SER A 158 -16.03 -4.49 5.04
CA SER A 158 -17.27 -4.24 4.27
C SER A 158 -17.72 -2.78 4.27
N ASN A 159 -17.19 -1.95 5.18
CA ASN A 159 -17.47 -0.53 5.26
C ASN A 159 -16.44 0.31 4.48
N VAL A 160 -16.75 1.57 4.24
CA VAL A 160 -15.79 2.54 3.69
C VAL A 160 -15.02 3.13 4.86
N LEU A 161 -13.75 2.74 4.99
CA LEU A 161 -12.91 3.16 6.11
C LEU A 161 -11.85 4.16 5.69
N GLY A 162 -11.40 4.99 6.61
CA GLY A 162 -10.20 5.80 6.43
C GLY A 162 -9.54 6.20 7.74
N SER A 163 -8.29 6.63 7.62
CA SER A 163 -7.47 7.05 8.75
C SER A 163 -6.57 8.22 8.39
N ALA A 164 -6.39 9.12 9.35
CA ALA A 164 -5.45 10.23 9.29
C ALA A 164 -3.98 9.77 9.45
N ALA A 165 -3.75 8.56 9.97
CA ALA A 165 -2.41 8.03 10.16
C ALA A 165 -1.68 7.98 8.81
N PRO A 166 -0.42 8.44 8.70
CA PRO A 166 0.33 8.28 7.47
C PRO A 166 0.54 6.79 7.16
N PRO A 167 0.57 6.40 5.88
CA PRO A 167 0.78 5.02 5.51
C PRO A 167 2.20 4.57 5.84
N GLY A 168 2.35 3.28 6.12
CA GLY A 168 3.63 2.67 6.50
C GLY A 168 4.55 2.45 5.30
N ALA A 169 5.78 2.03 5.59
CA ALA A 169 6.72 1.60 4.55
C ALA A 169 6.43 0.18 4.02
N ASN A 170 5.61 -0.59 4.73
CA ASN A 170 5.21 -1.95 4.36
C ASN A 170 3.74 -2.20 4.74
N SER A 171 3.19 -3.35 4.35
CA SER A 171 1.80 -3.75 4.60
C SER A 171 1.64 -4.72 5.78
N PHE A 172 2.71 -5.04 6.52
CA PHE A 172 2.65 -5.98 7.65
C PHE A 172 1.92 -5.37 8.84
N LEU A 173 2.24 -4.12 9.15
CA LEU A 173 1.57 -3.33 10.17
C LEU A 173 0.90 -2.15 9.49
N GLU A 174 -0.42 -2.03 9.65
CA GLU A 174 -1.18 -0.90 9.14
C GLU A 174 -1.18 0.24 10.17
N PRO A 175 -0.48 1.37 9.94
CA PRO A 175 -0.45 2.49 10.89
C PRO A 175 -1.82 3.06 11.23
N GLY A 176 -2.81 2.89 10.35
CA GLY A 176 -4.20 3.24 10.65
C GLY A 176 -4.74 2.53 11.90
N PHE A 177 -4.24 1.32 12.21
CA PHE A 177 -4.64 0.54 13.39
C PHE A 177 -3.61 0.59 14.53
N THR A 178 -2.34 0.89 14.25
CA THR A 178 -1.25 0.81 15.24
C THR A 178 -0.77 2.17 15.76
N SER A 179 -1.14 3.29 15.13
CA SER A 179 -0.70 4.64 15.55
C SER A 179 -1.45 5.21 16.77
N GLY A 180 -2.52 4.55 17.21
CA GLY A 180 -3.42 5.08 18.25
C GLY A 180 -4.38 6.16 17.76
N LEU A 181 -4.32 6.54 16.48
CA LEU A 181 -5.31 7.42 15.87
C LEU A 181 -6.62 6.66 15.59
N PRO A 182 -7.78 7.33 15.64
CA PRO A 182 -9.04 6.69 15.31
C PRO A 182 -9.10 6.30 13.83
N VAL A 183 -9.80 5.19 13.56
CA VAL A 183 -10.24 4.83 12.21
C VAL A 183 -11.69 5.24 12.06
N TYR A 184 -12.00 5.86 10.94
CA TYR A 184 -13.34 6.35 10.65
C TYR A 184 -14.02 5.42 9.66
N TYR A 185 -15.28 5.05 9.92
CA TYR A 185 -16.17 4.52 8.89
C TYR A 185 -17.02 5.67 8.34
N LEU A 186 -17.08 5.79 7.02
CA LEU A 186 -17.78 6.88 6.35
C LEU A 186 -19.26 6.55 6.11
N GLN A 187 -20.11 7.53 6.38
CA GLN A 187 -21.55 7.51 6.13
C GLN A 187 -22.02 8.85 5.56
N THR A 188 -23.19 8.88 4.93
CA THR A 188 -23.80 10.14 4.47
C THR A 188 -24.21 11.05 5.63
N GLN A 189 -24.55 10.47 6.78
CA GLN A 189 -24.87 11.18 8.02
C GLN A 189 -24.41 10.35 9.21
N CYS A 190 -23.79 11.01 10.20
CA CYS A 190 -23.41 10.36 11.45
C CYS A 190 -24.49 10.60 12.53
N PRO A 191 -24.71 9.64 13.43
CA PRO A 191 -25.57 9.85 14.60
C PRO A 191 -25.03 10.98 15.50
N GLN A 192 -25.93 11.71 16.18
CA GLN A 192 -25.63 12.92 16.99
C GLN A 192 -24.53 12.76 18.06
N TYR A 193 -24.17 11.53 18.43
CA TYR A 193 -23.15 11.24 19.45
C TYR A 193 -21.93 10.51 18.91
N ASN A 194 -21.73 10.49 17.58
CA ASN A 194 -20.67 9.73 16.91
C ASN A 194 -20.62 8.30 17.45
N SER A 195 -21.54 7.43 17.01
CA SER A 195 -21.65 6.01 17.42
C SER A 195 -20.38 5.23 17.09
N GLY A 196 -19.33 5.51 17.86
CA GLY A 196 -18.07 4.84 17.83
C GLY A 196 -18.11 3.67 18.78
N PHE A 197 -17.15 2.80 18.59
CA PHE A 197 -16.90 1.71 19.51
C PHE A 197 -15.42 1.46 19.52
N THR A 198 -14.99 0.79 20.58
CA THR A 198 -13.62 0.36 20.70
C THR A 198 -13.59 -1.15 20.79
N PHE A 199 -12.64 -1.76 20.11
CA PHE A 199 -12.41 -3.19 20.22
C PHE A 199 -10.93 -3.49 20.48
N PRO A 200 -10.63 -4.53 21.27
CA PRO A 200 -9.29 -5.04 21.41
C PRO A 200 -8.93 -5.92 20.21
N TYR A 201 -7.68 -5.90 19.79
CA TYR A 201 -7.12 -6.86 18.85
C TYR A 201 -5.71 -7.25 19.31
N GLN A 202 -5.20 -8.40 18.84
CA GLN A 202 -3.88 -8.88 19.23
C GLN A 202 -2.95 -9.06 18.03
N ILE A 203 -1.68 -8.73 18.24
CA ILE A 203 -0.57 -9.08 17.35
C ILE A 203 0.49 -9.75 18.23
N GLU A 204 0.82 -11.01 17.95
CA GLU A 204 1.85 -11.76 18.69
C GLU A 204 1.70 -11.68 20.23
N GLY A 205 0.45 -11.79 20.73
CA GLY A 205 0.13 -11.74 22.16
C GLY A 205 0.07 -10.34 22.79
N ILE A 206 0.45 -9.29 22.06
CA ILE A 206 0.31 -7.90 22.51
C ILE A 206 -1.11 -7.43 22.19
N THR A 207 -1.80 -6.91 23.21
CA THR A 207 -3.17 -6.40 23.06
C THR A 207 -3.15 -4.91 22.72
N PHE A 208 -3.71 -4.58 21.56
CA PHE A 208 -3.94 -3.22 21.11
C PHE A 208 -5.42 -2.88 21.24
N LYS A 209 -5.72 -1.58 21.29
CA LYS A 209 -7.08 -1.06 21.42
C LYS A 209 -7.32 -0.06 20.29
N GLN A 210 -8.27 -0.37 19.40
CA GLN A 210 -8.60 0.51 18.27
C GLN A 210 -9.90 1.26 18.52
N ASP A 211 -9.85 2.59 18.39
CA ASP A 211 -11.04 3.43 18.39
C ASP A 211 -11.62 3.56 16.97
N ILE A 212 -12.91 3.26 16.82
CA ILE A 212 -13.66 3.38 15.57
C ILE A 212 -14.69 4.48 15.72
N ARG A 213 -14.72 5.44 14.79
CA ARG A 213 -15.66 6.58 14.82
C ARG A 213 -16.44 6.70 13.52
N CYS A 214 -17.62 7.31 13.59
CA CYS A 214 -18.33 7.69 12.37
C CYS A 214 -17.69 8.95 11.77
N GLY A 215 -17.52 8.95 10.45
CA GLY A 215 -17.16 10.11 9.64
C GLY A 215 -18.27 10.43 8.64
N GLN A 216 -18.60 11.70 8.48
CA GLN A 216 -19.59 12.11 7.49
C GLN A 216 -18.91 12.35 6.14
N GLY A 217 -19.14 11.47 5.16
CA GLY A 217 -18.70 11.67 3.79
C GLY A 217 -19.64 12.63 3.06
N ILE A 218 -19.09 13.73 2.53
CA ILE A 218 -19.88 14.75 1.82
C ILE A 218 -19.36 14.88 0.40
N ASN A 219 -20.24 14.67 -0.57
CA ASN A 219 -19.91 14.75 -1.99
C ASN A 219 -20.23 16.13 -2.55
N PHE A 220 -19.30 16.70 -3.31
CA PHE A 220 -19.45 17.99 -3.96
C PHE A 220 -19.17 17.90 -5.47
N TRP A 221 -20.11 18.36 -6.28
CA TRP A 221 -19.97 18.40 -7.74
C TRP A 221 -19.11 19.59 -8.20
N ARG A 222 -18.29 19.36 -9.23
CA ARG A 222 -17.54 20.38 -9.98
C ARG A 222 -17.77 20.21 -11.47
N ASN A 223 -17.75 21.33 -12.21
CA ASN A 223 -18.07 21.32 -13.64
C ASN A 223 -16.92 20.81 -14.50
N SER A 224 -15.69 20.81 -13.98
CA SER A 224 -14.51 20.35 -14.70
C SER A 224 -13.41 19.83 -13.76
N SER A 225 -12.47 19.08 -14.33
CA SER A 225 -11.24 18.65 -13.66
C SER A 225 -10.35 19.85 -13.30
N ASP A 226 -10.41 20.92 -14.07
CA ASP A 226 -9.70 22.17 -13.79
C ASP A 226 -10.25 22.85 -12.53
N ASP A 227 -11.56 22.85 -12.32
CA ASP A 227 -12.18 23.35 -11.08
C ASP A 227 -11.70 22.56 -9.86
N ILE A 228 -11.63 21.22 -9.99
CA ILE A 228 -11.09 20.34 -8.95
C ILE A 228 -9.63 20.68 -8.67
N ASN A 229 -8.81 20.77 -9.71
CA ASN A 229 -7.38 21.04 -9.57
C ASN A 229 -7.13 22.42 -8.94
N ASN A 230 -7.88 23.44 -9.36
CA ASN A 230 -7.80 24.78 -8.80
C ASN A 230 -8.18 24.80 -7.31
N GLU A 231 -9.24 24.11 -6.92
CA GLU A 231 -9.68 24.07 -5.51
C GLU A 231 -8.70 23.30 -4.61
N ILE A 232 -8.20 22.16 -5.08
CA ILE A 232 -7.18 21.39 -4.34
C ILE A 232 -5.91 22.24 -4.18
N TYR A 233 -5.45 22.89 -5.26
CA TYR A 233 -4.24 23.70 -5.24
C TYR A 233 -4.38 24.97 -4.38
N GLN A 234 -5.50 25.70 -4.51
CA GLN A 234 -5.75 26.90 -3.69
C GLN A 234 -5.88 26.56 -2.21
N ASN A 235 -6.52 25.44 -1.87
CA ASN A 235 -6.59 24.97 -0.49
C ASN A 235 -5.19 24.63 0.05
N TYR A 236 -4.34 23.98 -0.74
CA TYR A 236 -2.95 23.72 -0.36
C TYR A 236 -2.17 25.02 -0.05
N GLU A 237 -2.24 26.03 -0.91
CA GLU A 237 -1.57 27.32 -0.66
C GLU A 237 -2.14 28.03 0.57
N ARG A 238 -3.47 28.02 0.73
CA ARG A 238 -4.14 28.64 1.88
C ARG A 238 -3.76 27.96 3.19
N ASN A 239 -3.67 26.64 3.24
CA ASN A 239 -3.32 25.90 4.45
C ASN A 239 -1.91 26.19 4.93
N ASN A 240 -0.96 26.35 4.00
CA ASN A 240 0.40 26.77 4.33
C ASN A 240 0.43 28.17 4.98
N SER A 241 -0.56 29.02 4.72
CA SER A 241 -0.64 30.38 5.25
C SER A 241 -1.51 30.53 6.51
N GLU A 242 -2.61 29.77 6.64
CA GLU A 242 -3.61 29.91 7.72
C GLU A 242 -3.58 28.77 8.75
N GLY A 243 -2.82 27.69 8.50
CA GLY A 243 -2.76 26.53 9.41
C GLY A 243 -4.10 25.77 9.55
N ARG A 244 -5.07 26.01 8.66
CA ARG A 244 -6.32 25.24 8.58
C ARG A 244 -6.03 23.89 7.91
N MET A 245 -6.58 22.82 8.47
CA MET A 245 -6.45 21.47 7.92
C MET A 245 -7.49 21.23 6.82
N ASP A 246 -7.08 20.60 5.73
CA ASP A 246 -7.92 20.26 4.58
C ASP A 246 -9.19 19.51 4.98
N GLN A 247 -10.34 20.00 4.54
CA GLN A 247 -11.57 19.21 4.60
C GLN A 247 -11.71 18.27 3.38
N ILE A 248 -10.96 18.53 2.30
CA ILE A 248 -11.02 17.73 1.07
C ILE A 248 -10.11 16.51 1.21
N VAL A 249 -10.72 15.34 1.22
CA VAL A 249 -10.03 14.06 1.40
C VAL A 249 -9.50 13.54 0.06
N SER A 250 -10.34 13.61 -0.96
CA SER A 250 -10.07 13.06 -2.29
C SER A 250 -11.00 13.68 -3.32
N ALA A 251 -10.60 13.61 -4.59
CA ALA A 251 -11.44 14.00 -5.70
C ALA A 251 -11.43 12.94 -6.80
N PHE A 252 -12.54 12.84 -7.53
CA PHE A 252 -12.76 11.86 -8.57
C PHE A 252 -13.27 12.53 -9.84
N ASP A 253 -12.63 12.25 -10.95
CA ASP A 253 -13.09 12.64 -12.27
C ASP A 253 -13.38 11.37 -13.05
N PHE A 254 -14.67 11.11 -13.29
CA PHE A 254 -15.10 9.94 -14.04
C PHE A 254 -15.01 10.13 -15.56
N LEU A 255 -14.45 11.24 -16.04
CA LEU A 255 -14.17 11.47 -17.46
C LEU A 255 -15.43 11.16 -18.31
N ASN A 256 -15.28 10.33 -19.34
CA ASN A 256 -16.35 9.87 -20.24
C ASN A 256 -17.03 8.56 -19.77
N SER A 257 -16.90 8.20 -18.49
CA SER A 257 -17.49 6.97 -17.92
C SER A 257 -19.00 6.89 -18.13
N ASN A 258 -19.46 5.67 -18.38
CA ASN A 258 -20.85 5.33 -18.62
C ASN A 258 -21.11 3.84 -18.31
N GLY A 259 -22.26 3.31 -18.74
CA GLY A 259 -22.63 1.91 -18.53
C GLY A 259 -21.71 0.86 -19.19
N ASN A 260 -20.83 1.26 -20.12
CA ASN A 260 -19.98 0.35 -20.90
C ASN A 260 -18.48 0.62 -20.72
N VAL A 261 -18.11 1.85 -20.38
CA VAL A 261 -16.72 2.31 -20.24
C VAL A 261 -16.55 2.94 -18.87
N PHE A 262 -15.49 2.58 -18.17
CA PHE A 262 -15.16 3.15 -16.87
C PHE A 262 -13.72 3.67 -16.90
N ASP A 263 -13.60 4.99 -16.82
CA ASP A 263 -12.36 5.75 -16.77
C ASP A 263 -12.42 6.71 -15.57
N VAL A 264 -11.40 6.69 -14.70
CA VAL A 264 -11.39 7.52 -13.50
C VAL A 264 -10.01 8.10 -13.22
N THR A 265 -9.96 9.41 -12.94
CA THR A 265 -8.80 10.08 -12.35
C THR A 265 -9.08 10.34 -10.88
N VAL A 266 -8.13 9.97 -10.01
CA VAL A 266 -8.27 10.13 -8.56
C VAL A 266 -7.19 11.07 -8.06
N TRP A 267 -7.59 12.18 -7.45
CA TRP A 267 -6.70 13.04 -6.69
C TRP A 267 -6.84 12.70 -5.21
N TYR A 268 -5.70 12.58 -4.54
CA TYR A 268 -5.65 12.33 -3.11
C TYR A 268 -4.55 13.19 -2.50
N MET A 269 -4.77 13.62 -1.26
CA MET A 269 -3.77 14.40 -0.56
C MET A 269 -2.77 13.47 0.12
N GLN A 270 -1.50 13.57 -0.25
CA GLN A 270 -0.43 12.85 0.42
C GLN A 270 0.18 13.74 1.51
N THR A 271 0.09 13.29 2.76
CA THR A 271 0.59 13.99 3.95
C THR A 271 2.11 13.86 4.16
N SER A 272 2.87 13.38 3.17
CA SER A 272 4.29 13.06 3.36
C SER A 272 5.23 13.97 2.56
N ASN A 273 6.16 14.60 3.27
CA ASN A 273 7.26 15.36 2.68
C ASN A 273 8.31 14.41 2.06
N LYS A 274 8.43 14.50 0.72
CA LYS A 274 9.60 14.33 -0.16
C LYS A 274 10.65 13.19 0.00
N VAL A 275 10.66 12.30 0.98
CA VAL A 275 11.77 11.30 1.10
C VAL A 275 11.37 9.85 1.44
N ASP A 276 10.16 9.56 1.90
CA ASP A 276 9.90 8.21 2.44
C ASP A 276 9.28 7.25 1.42
N ASN A 277 9.80 6.01 1.37
CA ASN A 277 9.24 4.83 0.71
C ASN A 277 7.91 4.39 1.34
N LYS A 278 6.94 5.29 1.44
CA LYS A 278 5.63 5.04 2.04
C LYS A 278 4.66 4.54 0.98
N LEU A 279 3.87 3.55 1.37
CA LEU A 279 2.75 3.06 0.55
C LEU A 279 1.71 4.16 0.36
N SER A 280 0.83 4.00 -0.64
CA SER A 280 -0.29 4.91 -0.86
C SER A 280 -1.62 4.17 -0.72
N ARG A 281 -2.59 4.78 -0.04
CA ARG A 281 -3.93 4.23 0.22
C ARG A 281 -4.94 4.55 -0.91
N VAL A 282 -4.47 4.55 -2.15
CA VAL A 282 -5.29 4.76 -3.36
C VAL A 282 -6.10 3.52 -3.80
N PRO A 283 -5.62 2.28 -3.65
CA PRO A 283 -6.36 1.11 -4.15
C PRO A 283 -7.79 0.99 -3.60
N ARG A 284 -8.05 1.46 -2.38
CA ARG A 284 -9.40 1.44 -1.81
C ARG A 284 -10.34 2.40 -2.52
N SER A 285 -9.90 3.63 -2.79
CA SER A 285 -10.68 4.64 -3.53
C SER A 285 -11.08 4.12 -4.91
N VAL A 286 -10.12 3.51 -5.62
CA VAL A 286 -10.33 2.94 -6.95
C VAL A 286 -11.33 1.77 -6.90
N ASN A 287 -11.13 0.81 -5.98
CA ASN A 287 -12.03 -0.34 -5.83
C ASN A 287 -13.47 0.09 -5.49
N LEU A 288 -13.62 1.13 -4.66
CA LEU A 288 -14.93 1.67 -4.30
C LEU A 288 -15.67 2.22 -5.53
N CYS A 289 -15.00 3.05 -6.33
CA CYS A 289 -15.59 3.62 -7.55
C CYS A 289 -15.93 2.56 -8.60
N ILE A 290 -15.05 1.58 -8.82
CA ILE A 290 -15.25 0.51 -9.81
C ILE A 290 -16.49 -0.33 -9.46
N LEU A 291 -16.63 -0.75 -8.20
CA LEU A 291 -17.74 -1.60 -7.78
C LEU A 291 -19.08 -0.89 -7.96
N LEU A 292 -19.15 0.40 -7.61
CA LEU A 292 -20.37 1.19 -7.71
C LEU A 292 -20.74 1.45 -9.16
N ALA A 293 -19.77 1.82 -9.99
CA ALA A 293 -19.98 1.97 -11.42
C ALA A 293 -20.50 0.67 -12.06
N ALA A 294 -19.89 -0.48 -11.72
CA ALA A 294 -20.33 -1.78 -12.22
C ALA A 294 -21.74 -2.18 -11.74
N THR A 295 -22.12 -1.86 -10.50
CA THR A 295 -23.49 -2.13 -10.04
C THR A 295 -24.54 -1.27 -10.75
N HIS A 296 -24.20 -0.05 -11.16
CA HIS A 296 -25.09 0.78 -11.97
C HIS A 296 -25.30 0.20 -13.37
N THR A 297 -24.28 -0.43 -13.98
CA THR A 297 -24.42 -1.06 -15.30
C THR A 297 -25.25 -2.35 -15.23
N HIS A 298 -25.20 -3.05 -14.09
CA HIS A 298 -25.84 -4.34 -13.86
C HIS A 298 -27.24 -4.30 -13.22
N THR A 299 -27.87 -3.14 -13.02
CA THR A 299 -29.31 -3.10 -12.69
C THR A 299 -30.23 -3.66 -13.80
N HIS A 300 -29.65 -4.10 -14.93
CA HIS A 300 -30.31 -4.95 -15.93
C HIS A 300 -30.01 -6.46 -15.83
N THR A 301 -29.10 -6.95 -14.98
CA THR A 301 -28.90 -8.41 -14.80
C THR A 301 -28.12 -8.76 -13.52
N HIS A 302 -28.67 -9.69 -12.73
CA HIS A 302 -28.19 -10.23 -11.44
C HIS A 302 -26.68 -10.47 -11.27
N LEU A 303 -26.15 -9.97 -10.14
CA LEU A 303 -25.15 -10.47 -9.16
C LEU A 303 -23.75 -11.04 -9.53
N TYR A 304 -22.83 -10.70 -8.60
CA TYR A 304 -21.55 -11.30 -8.16
C TYR A 304 -20.22 -10.94 -8.86
N ALA A 305 -19.40 -10.24 -8.06
CA ALA A 305 -18.00 -10.50 -7.74
C ALA A 305 -17.11 -11.14 -8.82
N LEU A 306 -16.26 -10.30 -9.41
CA LEU A 306 -14.88 -10.57 -9.83
C LEU A 306 -14.46 -9.39 -10.69
N LEU A 307 -13.32 -8.76 -10.41
CA LEU A 307 -12.38 -8.22 -11.42
C LEU A 307 -11.22 -7.48 -10.72
N LEU A 308 -10.41 -8.25 -10.00
CA LEU A 308 -8.97 -8.01 -9.92
C LEU A 308 -8.36 -8.51 -11.24
N ASN A 309 -8.28 -7.65 -12.24
CA ASN A 309 -7.33 -7.68 -13.37
C ASN A 309 -7.87 -6.86 -14.54
N ARG A 310 -7.62 -5.55 -14.53
CA ARG A 310 -7.43 -4.80 -15.78
C ARG A 310 -6.59 -3.56 -15.51
N LYS A 311 -5.64 -3.33 -16.43
CA LYS A 311 -4.56 -2.35 -16.39
C LYS A 311 -4.99 -1.01 -15.79
N LEU A 312 -4.52 -0.75 -14.57
CA LEU A 312 -4.37 0.60 -14.03
C LEU A 312 -3.19 1.25 -14.75
N ASN A 313 -3.46 2.12 -15.74
CA ASN A 313 -2.48 3.10 -16.18
C ASN A 313 -2.48 4.23 -15.15
N LEU A 314 -1.66 4.09 -14.12
CA LEU A 314 -1.23 5.22 -13.29
C LEU A 314 -0.29 6.06 -14.16
N ARG A 315 -0.70 7.29 -14.48
CA ARG A 315 0.21 8.34 -14.97
C ARG A 315 0.59 9.24 -13.81
#